data_AF-A0A2J8MVN3-F1
#
_entry.id   AF-A0A2J8MVN3-F1
#
_cell.length_a   1.000
_cell.length_b   1.000
_cell.length_c   1.000
_cell.angle_alpha   90.00
_cell.angle_beta   90.00
_cell.angle_gamma   90.00
#
_symmetry.space_group_name_H-M   'P 1'
#
loop_
_entity.id
_entity.type
_entity.pdbx_description
1 polymer ?
#
loop_
_entity_poly.entity_id
_entity_poly.type
_entity_poly.pdbx_seq_one_letter_code
_entity_poly.pdbx_strand_id
1 'polypeptide(L)'
;MPECWDGVGEGNAGAVKLAGLGDPRWSPGHLLSPGHQEHDIETPYGLLHVVIRGSPKGNRPAILTYHDVGLNHKLCFNTFFNFEDMQEITKHFVVCHVDAPGQQVGASQFPQGYQFPSMEQLAAMLPSVVQHFGFKYVIGIGVG
;
A
#
# COMPACT_ATOMS: atom_id res chain seq x y z
N MET A 1 25.78 -31.65 36.81
CA MET A 1 27.05 -31.51 36.09
C MET A 1 27.19 -32.71 35.16
N PRO A 2 27.75 -32.60 33.94
CA PRO A 2 27.71 -31.49 32.98
C PRO A 2 27.36 -31.96 31.53
N GLU A 3 27.46 -30.99 30.62
CA GLU A 3 27.17 -30.86 29.19
C GLU A 3 27.73 -31.91 28.22
N CYS A 4 27.15 -31.96 27.01
CA CYS A 4 27.87 -31.77 25.74
C CYS A 4 26.89 -31.31 24.65
N TRP A 5 27.01 -30.02 24.31
CA TRP A 5 26.48 -29.39 23.11
C TRP A 5 27.28 -29.88 21.89
N ASP A 6 26.62 -30.07 20.74
CA ASP A 6 27.21 -29.81 19.42
C ASP A 6 26.11 -29.60 18.36
N GLY A 7 25.96 -28.35 17.94
CA GLY A 7 25.84 -27.95 16.53
C GLY A 7 24.59 -28.29 15.73
N VAL A 8 23.55 -27.44 15.81
CA VAL A 8 22.79 -27.01 14.62
C VAL A 8 22.59 -25.50 14.72
N GLY A 9 23.13 -24.78 13.74
CA GLY A 9 23.16 -23.32 13.72
C GLY A 9 21.79 -22.67 13.78
N GLU A 10 21.74 -21.56 14.51
CA GLU A 10 20.60 -20.65 14.63
C GLU A 10 20.23 -20.08 13.25
N GLY A 11 19.29 -20.72 12.58
CA GLY A 11 18.42 -20.05 11.63
C GLY A 11 17.50 -19.15 12.42
N ASN A 12 17.83 -17.86 12.47
CA ASN A 12 16.99 -16.80 13.02
C ASN A 12 15.59 -16.88 12.38
N ALA A 13 14.66 -17.58 13.05
CA ALA A 13 13.24 -17.38 12.88
C ALA A 13 12.93 -15.99 13.43
N GLY A 14 13.33 -14.98 12.66
CA GLY A 14 13.05 -13.59 12.95
C GLY A 14 11.54 -13.49 13.02
N ALA A 15 11.04 -13.28 14.24
CA ALA A 15 9.67 -12.85 14.46
C ALA A 15 9.45 -11.63 13.55
N VAL A 16 8.73 -11.84 12.44
CA VAL A 16 8.26 -10.74 11.60
C VAL A 16 7.30 -9.97 12.48
N LYS A 17 7.82 -8.89 13.07
CA LYS A 17 7.04 -7.93 13.84
C LYS A 17 5.92 -7.46 12.90
N LEU A 18 4.69 -7.87 13.20
CA LEU A 18 3.48 -7.47 12.50
C LEU A 18 3.40 -5.93 12.49
N ALA A 19 3.93 -5.31 11.45
CA ALA A 19 3.70 -3.90 11.16
C ALA A 19 2.23 -3.78 10.76
N GLY A 20 1.40 -3.31 11.69
CA GLY A 20 -0.02 -3.06 11.41
C GLY A 20 -0.91 -2.99 12.65
N LEU A 21 -0.56 -3.69 13.73
CA LEU A 21 -1.25 -3.61 15.02
C LEU A 21 -0.32 -3.04 16.10
N GLY A 22 -0.05 -1.73 16.03
CA GLY A 22 0.71 -1.03 17.06
C GLY A 22 1.76 -0.03 16.58
N ASP A 23 1.76 0.37 15.31
CA ASP A 23 2.61 1.48 14.86
C ASP A 23 2.05 2.82 15.40
N PRO A 24 2.77 3.53 16.29
CA PRO A 24 2.32 4.81 16.83
C PRO A 24 2.16 5.91 15.76
N ARG A 25 2.67 5.71 14.53
CA ARG A 25 2.42 6.60 13.38
C ARG A 25 0.97 6.57 12.88
N TRP A 26 0.18 5.55 13.23
CA TRP A 26 -1.25 5.44 12.90
C TRP A 26 -2.17 5.82 14.07
N SER A 27 -1.64 6.51 15.08
CA SER A 27 -2.46 7.12 16.12
C SER A 27 -3.53 8.02 15.48
N PRO A 28 -4.77 8.09 16.00
CA PRO A 28 -5.82 8.96 15.47
C PRO A 28 -5.41 10.43 15.27
N GLY A 29 -4.33 10.88 15.93
CA GLY A 29 -3.73 12.21 15.78
C GLY A 29 -2.86 12.45 14.54
N HIS A 30 -2.28 11.42 13.90
CA HIS A 30 -1.43 11.59 12.70
C HIS A 30 -2.26 11.65 11.41
N LEU A 31 -3.52 11.20 11.47
CA LEU A 31 -4.47 11.23 10.37
C LEU A 31 -5.23 12.57 10.25
N LEU A 32 -4.82 13.59 11.03
CA LEU A 32 -5.49 14.88 11.14
C LEU A 32 -4.93 15.97 10.22
N SER A 33 -3.89 15.71 9.43
CA SER A 33 -3.46 16.65 8.40
C SER A 33 -4.28 16.43 7.11
N PRO A 34 -4.90 17.47 6.53
CA PRO A 34 -5.70 17.35 5.30
C PRO A 34 -4.81 17.21 4.04
N GLY A 35 -3.71 16.45 4.13
CA GLY A 35 -2.72 16.27 3.09
C GLY A 35 -2.63 14.83 2.60
N HIS A 36 -2.15 14.67 1.37
CA HIS A 36 -1.79 13.39 0.77
C HIS A 36 -0.61 12.78 1.55
N GLN A 37 -0.76 11.54 2.02
CA GLN A 37 0.33 10.79 2.65
C GLN A 37 0.86 9.76 1.65
N GLU A 38 2.14 9.84 1.31
CA GLU A 38 2.79 8.92 0.39
C GLU A 38 3.58 7.86 1.17
N HIS A 39 3.50 6.61 0.72
CA HIS A 39 4.12 5.45 1.35
C HIS A 39 4.70 4.52 0.29
N ASP A 40 5.93 4.05 0.50
CA ASP A 40 6.49 2.94 -0.26
C ASP A 40 6.37 1.67 0.58
N ILE A 41 5.64 0.68 0.06
CA ILE A 41 5.31 -0.55 0.77
C ILE A 41 6.13 -1.69 0.21
N GLU A 42 6.88 -2.37 1.07
CA GLU A 42 7.58 -3.61 0.71
C GLU A 42 6.56 -4.72 0.45
N THR A 43 6.71 -5.39 -0.69
CA THR A 43 5.88 -6.51 -1.10
C THR A 43 6.77 -7.66 -1.59
N PRO A 44 6.22 -8.88 -1.78
CA PRO A 44 6.99 -10.01 -2.32
C PRO A 44 7.63 -9.76 -3.70
N TYR A 45 7.17 -8.75 -4.45
CA TYR A 45 7.62 -8.45 -5.81
C TYR A 45 8.20 -7.03 -5.95
N GLY A 46 8.69 -6.45 -4.85
CA GLY A 46 9.34 -5.14 -4.80
C GLY A 46 8.51 -4.07 -4.09
N LEU A 47 8.97 -2.83 -4.19
CA LEU A 47 8.29 -1.67 -3.59
C LEU A 47 7.06 -1.28 -4.40
N LEU A 48 5.98 -0.98 -3.71
CA LEU A 48 4.75 -0.45 -4.28
C LEU A 48 4.46 0.93 -3.66
N HIS A 49 4.39 1.94 -4.52
CA HIS A 49 4.11 3.30 -4.09
C HIS A 49 2.60 3.48 -3.92
N VAL A 50 2.20 4.08 -2.80
CA VAL A 50 0.81 4.27 -2.43
C VAL A 50 0.59 5.67 -1.87
N VAL A 51 -0.51 6.30 -2.28
CA VAL A 51 -0.95 7.60 -1.77
C VAL A 51 -2.27 7.46 -1.02
N ILE A 52 -2.26 7.79 0.27
CA ILE A 52 -3.43 7.82 1.14
C ILE A 52 -4.04 9.21 1.15
N ARG A 53 -5.36 9.27 0.96
CA ARG A 53 -6.19 10.48 1.09
C ARG A 53 -7.33 10.23 2.07
N GLY A 54 -7.62 11.27 2.86
CA GLY A 54 -8.66 11.23 3.88
C GLY A 54 -8.23 10.48 5.14
N SER A 55 -9.16 10.32 6.07
CA SER A 55 -8.91 9.72 7.38
C SER A 55 -9.87 8.55 7.61
N PRO A 56 -9.39 7.42 8.16
CA PRO A 56 -10.24 6.29 8.54
C PRO A 56 -11.34 6.72 9.51
N LYS A 57 -12.58 6.36 9.18
CA LYS A 57 -13.75 6.63 10.02
C LYS A 57 -14.40 5.32 10.44
N GLY A 58 -14.22 4.97 11.71
CA GLY A 58 -14.79 3.74 12.28
C GLY A 58 -14.33 2.49 11.52
N ASN A 59 -15.28 1.62 11.18
CA ASN A 59 -15.02 0.36 10.48
C ASN A 59 -15.40 0.42 8.98
N ARG A 60 -15.37 1.62 8.38
CA ARG A 60 -15.67 1.81 6.95
C ARG A 60 -14.59 1.15 6.08
N PRO A 61 -14.95 0.60 4.91
CA PRO A 61 -13.96 0.05 3.98
C PRO A 61 -13.04 1.15 3.44
N ALA A 62 -11.85 0.77 2.98
CA ALA A 62 -11.01 1.66 2.18
C ALA A 62 -11.38 1.54 0.69
N ILE A 63 -11.31 2.64 -0.05
CA ILE A 63 -11.38 2.62 -1.51
C ILE A 63 -9.96 2.41 -2.02
N LEU A 64 -9.69 1.32 -2.72
CA LEU A 64 -8.38 1.01 -3.29
C LEU A 64 -8.45 1.21 -4.80
N THR A 65 -7.55 2.01 -5.37
CA THR A 65 -7.54 2.28 -6.81
C THR A 65 -6.32 1.70 -7.49
N TYR A 66 -6.48 1.12 -8.67
CA TYR A 66 -5.37 0.65 -9.51
C TYR A 66 -5.56 1.16 -10.94
N HIS A 67 -4.56 1.86 -11.47
CA HIS A 67 -4.67 2.61 -12.73
C HIS A 67 -4.37 1.74 -13.96
N ASP A 68 -4.74 2.26 -15.13
CA ASP A 68 -4.44 1.67 -16.45
C ASP A 68 -2.97 1.89 -16.86
N VAL A 69 -2.51 1.12 -17.84
CA VAL A 69 -1.19 1.19 -18.45
C VAL A 69 -0.94 2.58 -19.06
N GLY A 70 0.26 3.13 -18.82
CA GLY A 70 0.66 4.45 -19.34
C GLY A 70 0.12 5.63 -18.52
N LEU A 71 -0.63 5.36 -17.44
CA LEU A 71 -1.10 6.34 -16.48
C LEU A 71 -0.47 6.10 -15.11
N ASN A 72 -0.83 6.96 -14.17
CA ASN A 72 -0.66 6.77 -12.73
C ASN A 72 -1.92 7.23 -12.01
N HIS A 73 -1.97 7.14 -10.68
CA HIS A 73 -3.17 7.52 -9.94
C HIS A 73 -3.64 8.95 -10.20
N LYS A 74 -2.70 9.90 -10.42
CA LYS A 74 -3.05 11.30 -10.67
C LYS A 74 -3.77 11.43 -12.01
N LEU A 75 -3.21 10.86 -13.07
CA LEU A 75 -3.77 10.94 -14.42
C LEU A 75 -5.06 10.13 -14.56
N CYS A 76 -5.14 8.97 -13.91
CA CYS A 76 -6.27 8.06 -14.03
C CYS A 76 -7.47 8.50 -13.17
N PHE A 77 -7.22 9.00 -11.96
CA PHE A 77 -8.28 9.12 -10.95
C PHE A 77 -8.49 10.53 -10.38
N ASN A 78 -7.55 11.47 -10.49
CA ASN A 78 -7.76 12.80 -9.86
C ASN A 78 -9.01 13.49 -10.37
N THR A 79 -9.27 13.46 -11.68
CA THR A 79 -10.46 14.08 -12.26
C THR A 79 -11.74 13.49 -11.66
N PHE A 80 -11.77 12.17 -11.45
CA PHE A 80 -12.91 11.48 -10.86
C PHE A 80 -13.10 11.81 -9.37
N PHE A 81 -12.05 11.68 -8.55
CA PHE A 81 -12.17 11.91 -7.10
C PHE A 81 -12.27 13.39 -6.71
N ASN A 82 -11.82 14.32 -7.58
CA ASN A 82 -11.98 15.75 -7.36
C ASN A 82 -13.33 16.28 -7.86
N PHE A 83 -14.14 15.46 -8.53
CA PHE A 83 -15.50 15.85 -8.93
C PHE A 83 -16.37 16.07 -7.68
N GLU A 84 -17.19 17.12 -7.68
CA GLU A 84 -17.93 17.59 -6.48
C GLU A 84 -18.77 16.46 -5.85
N ASP A 85 -19.55 15.74 -6.66
CA ASP A 85 -20.37 14.63 -6.17
C ASP A 85 -19.53 13.50 -5.57
N MET A 86 -18.34 13.24 -6.12
CA MET A 86 -17.43 12.22 -5.61
C MET A 86 -16.73 12.65 -4.33
N GLN A 87 -16.50 13.94 -4.11
CA GLN A 87 -15.96 14.45 -2.85
C GLN A 87 -16.94 14.24 -1.70
N GLU A 88 -18.24 14.45 -1.96
CA GLU A 88 -19.31 14.20 -0.98
C GLU A 88 -19.38 12.72 -0.56
N ILE A 89 -19.08 11.80 -1.47
CA ILE A 89 -18.99 10.37 -1.17
C ILE A 89 -17.68 10.09 -0.40
N THR A 90 -16.55 10.51 -0.95
CA THR A 90 -15.22 10.08 -0.50
C THR A 90 -14.77 10.71 0.80
N LYS A 91 -15.39 11.82 1.26
CA LYS A 91 -15.15 12.37 2.62
C LYS A 91 -15.46 11.39 3.76
N HIS A 92 -16.20 10.32 3.47
CA HIS A 92 -16.54 9.26 4.44
C HIS A 92 -15.62 8.04 4.39
N PHE A 93 -14.69 7.98 3.44
CA PHE A 93 -13.81 6.86 3.21
C PHE A 93 -12.34 7.30 3.24
N VAL A 94 -11.45 6.33 3.42
CA VAL A 94 -10.05 6.49 3.03
C VAL A 94 -9.93 6.07 1.58
N VAL A 95 -9.22 6.87 0.79
CA VAL A 95 -8.86 6.50 -0.58
C VAL A 95 -7.38 6.16 -0.60
N CYS A 96 -7.07 4.95 -1.03
CA CYS A 96 -5.75 4.38 -1.15
C CYS A 96 -5.43 4.23 -2.64
N HIS A 97 -4.60 5.12 -3.17
CA HIS A 97 -4.19 5.10 -4.55
C HIS A 97 -2.91 4.28 -4.71
N VAL A 98 -2.95 3.21 -5.49
CA VAL A 98 -1.77 2.42 -5.81
C VAL A 98 -1.21 2.88 -7.14
N ASP A 99 0.09 3.20 -7.17
CA ASP A 99 0.84 3.34 -8.41
C ASP A 99 1.57 2.02 -8.69
N ALA A 100 1.39 1.49 -9.89
CA ALA A 100 2.12 0.31 -10.33
C ALA A 100 3.65 0.59 -10.28
N PRO A 101 4.50 -0.45 -10.11
CA PRO A 101 5.93 -0.25 -9.95
C PRO A 101 6.54 0.62 -11.07
N GLY A 102 7.18 1.72 -10.68
CA GLY A 102 7.84 2.63 -11.61
C GLY A 102 6.91 3.63 -12.32
N GLN A 103 5.61 3.65 -11.99
CA GLN A 103 4.62 4.57 -12.57
C GLN A 103 4.33 5.78 -11.67
N GLN A 104 4.82 5.78 -10.43
CA GLN A 104 4.72 6.95 -9.57
C GLN A 104 5.50 8.14 -10.15
N VAL A 105 5.08 9.35 -9.78
CA VAL A 105 5.73 10.58 -10.26
C VAL A 105 7.18 10.63 -9.79
N GLY A 106 8.11 10.80 -10.74
CA GLY A 106 9.54 10.88 -10.42
C GLY A 106 10.21 9.52 -10.17
N ALA A 107 9.56 8.41 -10.52
CA ALA A 107 10.17 7.09 -10.44
C ALA A 107 11.48 7.02 -11.24
N SER A 108 12.48 6.37 -10.65
CA SER A 108 13.73 6.05 -11.35
C SER A 108 13.50 4.95 -12.38
N GLN A 109 14.27 4.97 -13.48
CA GLN A 109 14.25 3.89 -14.45
C GLN A 109 14.74 2.58 -13.81
N PHE A 110 14.09 1.47 -14.14
CA PHE A 110 14.55 0.15 -13.74
C PHE A 110 15.90 -0.18 -14.39
N PRO A 111 16.77 -0.95 -13.71
CA PRO A 111 18.04 -1.38 -14.28
C PRO A 111 17.83 -2.31 -15.48
N GLN A 112 18.85 -2.41 -16.34
CA GLN A 112 18.82 -3.32 -17.47
C GLN A 112 18.64 -4.77 -17.00
N GLY A 113 17.73 -5.50 -17.63
CA GLY A 113 17.42 -6.89 -17.29
C GLY A 113 16.45 -7.07 -16.11
N TYR A 114 15.92 -5.97 -15.55
CA TYR A 114 14.86 -6.02 -14.55
C TYR A 114 13.67 -6.83 -15.06
N GLN A 115 13.25 -7.82 -14.27
CA GLN A 115 12.06 -8.61 -14.55
C GLN A 115 10.85 -7.88 -13.96
N PHE A 116 10.09 -7.23 -14.83
CA PHE A 116 8.88 -6.55 -14.41
C PHE A 116 7.84 -7.57 -13.91
N PRO A 117 7.13 -7.31 -12.80
CA PRO A 117 6.13 -8.25 -12.29
C PRO A 117 5.04 -8.55 -13.32
N SER A 118 4.67 -9.82 -13.45
CA SER A 118 3.50 -10.25 -14.21
C SER A 118 2.20 -9.73 -13.58
N MET A 119 1.08 -9.78 -14.31
CA MET A 119 -0.21 -9.31 -13.78
C MET A 119 -0.64 -10.05 -12.52
N GLU A 120 -0.39 -11.37 -12.46
CA GLU A 120 -0.66 -12.19 -11.27
C GLU A 120 0.20 -11.73 -10.08
N GLN A 121 1.47 -11.41 -10.34
CA GLN A 121 2.38 -10.89 -9.31
C GLN A 121 1.98 -9.50 -8.85
N LEU A 122 1.60 -8.58 -9.76
CA LEU A 122 1.07 -7.26 -9.41
C LEU A 122 -0.17 -7.37 -8.50
N ALA A 123 -1.11 -8.25 -8.85
CA ALA A 123 -2.28 -8.51 -8.01
C ALA A 123 -1.88 -9.05 -6.63
N ALA A 124 -0.88 -9.93 -6.57
CA ALA A 124 -0.35 -10.50 -5.34
C ALA A 124 0.47 -9.50 -4.48
N MET A 125 0.79 -8.30 -4.98
CA MET A 125 1.35 -7.22 -4.17
C MET A 125 0.28 -6.54 -3.30
N LEU A 126 -0.98 -6.48 -3.77
CA LEU A 126 -2.06 -5.73 -3.11
C LEU A 126 -2.39 -6.19 -1.68
N PRO A 127 -2.37 -7.50 -1.34
CA PRO A 127 -2.54 -7.94 0.05
C PRO A 127 -1.54 -7.29 1.02
N SER A 128 -0.31 -7.01 0.58
CA SER A 128 0.70 -6.34 1.41
C SER A 128 0.28 -4.91 1.77
N VAL A 129 -0.34 -4.19 0.81
CA VAL A 129 -0.91 -2.85 1.04
C VAL A 129 -2.06 -2.91 2.04
N VAL A 130 -2.99 -3.84 1.84
CA VAL A 130 -4.16 -4.03 2.71
C VAL A 130 -3.74 -4.35 4.14
N GLN A 131 -2.75 -5.25 4.30
CA GLN A 131 -2.19 -5.62 5.60
C GLN A 131 -1.43 -4.47 6.26
N HIS A 132 -0.61 -3.73 5.49
CA HIS A 132 0.19 -2.61 6.00
C HIS A 132 -0.68 -1.55 6.69
N PHE A 133 -1.81 -1.18 6.08
CA PHE A 133 -2.74 -0.20 6.63
C PHE A 133 -3.84 -0.80 7.51
N GLY A 134 -3.86 -2.12 7.71
CA GLY A 134 -4.87 -2.81 8.51
C GLY A 134 -6.30 -2.66 7.97
N PHE A 135 -6.46 -2.52 6.65
CA PHE A 135 -7.79 -2.43 6.03
C PHE A 135 -8.52 -3.77 6.17
N LYS A 136 -9.67 -3.77 6.83
CA LYS A 136 -10.50 -4.99 6.97
C LYS A 136 -11.31 -5.31 5.72
N TYR A 137 -11.74 -4.26 5.01
CA TYR A 137 -12.57 -4.35 3.82
C TYR A 137 -12.11 -3.30 2.81
N VAL A 138 -12.17 -3.66 1.53
CA VAL A 138 -11.75 -2.80 0.43
C VAL A 138 -12.83 -2.75 -0.64
N ILE A 139 -13.08 -1.56 -1.17
CA ILE A 139 -13.82 -1.33 -2.42
C ILE A 139 -12.78 -1.07 -3.50
N GLY A 140 -12.62 -2.01 -4.42
CA GLY A 140 -11.66 -1.89 -5.52
C GLY A 140 -12.21 -1.08 -6.70
N ILE A 141 -11.40 -0.15 -7.21
CA ILE A 141 -11.66 0.58 -8.47
C ILE A 141 -10.45 0.42 -9.37
N GLY A 142 -10.59 -0.38 -10.42
CA GLY A 142 -9.54 -0.62 -11.41
C GLY A 142 -9.91 -0.05 -12.77
N VAL A 143 -8.90 0.38 -13.54
CA VAL A 143 -9.04 0.70 -14.99
C VAL A 143 -7.98 -0.11 -15.73
N GLY A 144 -8.38 -0.75 -16.82
CA GLY A 144 -7.52 -1.63 -17.63
C GLY A 144 -8.31 -2.40 -18.67
#